data_AF-A0A812YF82-F1
#
_entry.id   AF-A0A812YF82-F1
#
_cell.length_a   1.000
_cell.length_b   1.000
_cell.length_c   1.000
_cell.angle_alpha   90.00
_cell.angle_beta   90.00
_cell.angle_gamma   90.00
#
_symmetry.space_group_name_H-M   'P 1'
#
loop_
_entity.id
_entity.type
_entity.pdbx_description
1 polymer ?
#
loop_
_entity_poly.entity_id
_entity_poly.type
_entity_poly.pdbx_seq_one_letter_code
_entity_poly.pdbx_strand_id
1 'polypeptide(L)'
;FRAVQLGQQCCASLNFPGSYLPFTELSDVREVKQRLHQQHGLPPRFRQRLLQGGNILDDAVKLDTPMDLQVLIVPFPESRLDDQSSIELCEAAARGQLAEVETLLQLPVDPDASMPLMSIQNSKGAVLEISRGVPALVAGARGGHAQVVELLVEAGARKDLCDREGKTALMCAAWCGHDRAVQLLLKAGAERDMRDNWGSTALIYAAEEGHAPIVRLLLKASAQTDLCNKNGETALTMSSMHSHAEVVRLLLAKNPCLASRAAHDDQGWCLTT
;
A
#
# COMPACT_ATOMS: atom_id res chain seq x y z
N PHE A 1 -17.72 18.12 19.59
CA PHE A 1 -18.02 16.98 18.70
C PHE A 1 -18.88 15.97 19.42
N ARG A 2 -19.93 15.46 18.78
CA ARG A 2 -20.64 14.23 19.19
C ARG A 2 -20.43 13.19 18.10
N ALA A 3 -19.77 12.07 18.38
CA ALA A 3 -19.69 10.98 17.42
C ALA A 3 -20.87 10.02 17.62
N VAL A 4 -21.50 9.63 16.52
CA VAL A 4 -22.64 8.71 16.46
C VAL A 4 -22.20 7.52 15.57
N GLN A 5 -22.13 6.33 16.15
CA GLN A 5 -21.90 5.10 15.39
C GLN A 5 -23.26 4.47 15.07
N LEU A 6 -23.63 4.40 13.77
CA LEU A 6 -24.82 3.68 13.32
C LEU A 6 -24.37 2.35 12.71
N GLY A 7 -24.42 1.28 13.52
CA GLY A 7 -24.08 -0.08 13.07
C GLY A 7 -23.85 -1.00 14.27
N GLN A 8 -24.83 -1.88 14.49
CA GLN A 8 -24.96 -2.89 15.56
C GLN A 8 -24.96 -2.37 17.01
N GLN A 9 -26.18 -2.29 17.58
CA GLN A 9 -26.50 -2.29 19.02
C GLN A 9 -25.44 -1.73 19.99
N CYS A 10 -25.07 -0.46 19.86
CA CYS A 10 -24.61 0.37 20.97
C CYS A 10 -24.62 1.83 20.50
N CYS A 11 -25.70 2.55 20.80
CA CYS A 11 -25.74 4.01 20.68
C CYS A 11 -24.82 4.62 21.76
N ALA A 12 -23.51 4.45 21.62
CA ALA A 12 -22.55 5.20 22.41
C ALA A 12 -22.29 6.51 21.67
N SER A 13 -22.86 7.61 22.16
CA SER A 13 -22.30 8.91 21.84
C SER A 13 -20.92 8.97 22.47
N LEU A 14 -19.85 8.90 21.67
CA LEU A 14 -18.53 9.23 22.18
C LEU A 14 -18.52 10.75 22.39
N ASN A 15 -18.82 11.15 23.62
CA ASN A 15 -18.45 12.48 24.08
C ASN A 15 -16.94 12.44 24.30
N PHE A 16 -16.22 13.31 23.61
CA PHE A 16 -14.81 13.57 23.88
C PHE A 16 -14.74 14.74 24.88
N PRO A 17 -14.79 14.50 26.20
CA PRO A 17 -14.74 15.58 27.19
C PRO A 17 -13.37 16.29 27.09
N GLY A 18 -13.39 17.59 26.81
CA GLY A 18 -12.19 18.44 26.80
C GLY A 18 -11.45 18.57 25.46
N SER A 19 -11.89 17.92 24.37
CA SER A 19 -11.24 18.04 23.06
C SER A 19 -11.81 19.24 22.27
N TYR A 20 -11.40 20.45 22.64
CA TYR A 20 -11.48 21.58 21.71
C TYR A 20 -10.34 21.41 20.70
N LEU A 21 -10.67 21.03 19.46
CA LEU A 21 -9.73 21.21 18.37
C LEU A 21 -9.56 22.73 18.19
N PRO A 22 -8.36 23.31 18.41
CA PRO A 22 -8.16 24.74 18.24
C PRO A 22 -8.44 25.09 16.78
N PHE A 23 -9.47 25.91 16.57
CA PHE A 23 -10.01 26.28 15.26
C PHE A 23 -9.01 27.04 14.39
N THR A 24 -7.94 27.56 14.99
CA THR A 24 -6.92 28.38 14.33
C THR A 24 -5.99 27.61 13.38
N GLU A 25 -6.12 26.28 13.30
CA GLU A 25 -5.23 25.42 12.48
C GLU A 25 -5.98 24.54 11.46
N LEU A 26 -7.30 24.61 11.35
CA LEU A 26 -8.08 23.72 10.48
C LEU A 26 -8.69 24.49 9.32
N SER A 27 -8.35 24.11 8.10
CA SER A 27 -8.79 24.81 6.89
C SER A 27 -10.14 24.30 6.35
N ASP A 28 -10.35 22.99 6.37
CA ASP A 28 -11.52 22.34 5.79
C ASP A 28 -11.98 21.07 6.54
N VAL A 29 -13.09 20.49 6.09
CA VAL A 29 -13.66 19.24 6.63
C VAL A 29 -12.72 18.05 6.46
N ARG A 30 -11.93 18.00 5.37
CA ARG A 30 -10.93 16.94 5.16
C ARG A 30 -9.92 16.92 6.31
N GLU A 31 -9.40 18.08 6.68
CA GLU A 31 -8.40 18.22 7.73
C GLU A 31 -8.96 17.84 9.11
N VAL A 32 -10.22 18.18 9.38
CA VAL A 32 -10.92 17.71 10.58
C VAL A 32 -10.96 16.18 10.62
N LYS A 33 -11.40 15.52 9.54
CA LYS A 33 -11.49 14.05 9.49
C LYS A 33 -10.12 13.39 9.69
N GLN A 34 -9.07 13.94 9.10
CA GLN A 34 -7.70 13.46 9.27
C GLN A 34 -7.21 13.60 10.72
N ARG A 35 -7.47 14.75 11.36
CA ARG A 35 -7.15 14.97 12.77
C ARG A 35 -7.92 14.05 13.70
N LEU A 36 -9.20 13.83 13.43
CA LEU A 36 -10.04 12.88 14.17
C LEU A 36 -9.47 11.46 14.14
N HIS A 37 -8.96 11.02 12.98
CA HIS A 37 -8.26 9.74 12.86
C HIS A 37 -6.97 9.74 13.71
N GLN A 38 -6.12 10.75 13.55
CA GLN A 38 -4.80 10.81 14.20
C GLN A 38 -4.86 10.95 15.73
N GLN A 39 -5.77 11.77 16.25
CA GLN A 39 -5.83 12.10 17.69
C GLN A 39 -6.76 11.19 18.49
N HIS A 40 -7.80 10.67 17.84
CA HIS A 40 -8.86 9.92 18.53
C HIS A 40 -9.00 8.48 18.03
N GLY A 41 -8.18 8.05 17.07
CA GLY A 41 -8.21 6.69 16.53
C GLY A 41 -9.49 6.36 15.77
N LEU A 42 -10.26 7.38 15.35
CA LEU A 42 -11.44 7.16 14.52
C LEU A 42 -11.03 6.57 13.16
N PRO A 43 -11.89 5.83 12.46
CA PRO A 43 -11.58 5.29 11.14
C PRO A 43 -11.11 6.36 10.13
N PRO A 44 -10.36 6.00 9.07
CA PRO A 44 -9.83 6.96 8.09
C PRO A 44 -10.89 7.88 7.47
N ARG A 45 -10.47 8.99 6.83
CA ARG A 45 -11.39 10.08 6.38
C ARG A 45 -12.60 9.58 5.60
N PHE A 46 -12.39 8.57 4.76
CA PHE A 46 -13.41 7.99 3.89
C PHE A 46 -14.53 7.28 4.64
N ARG A 47 -14.28 6.88 5.88
CA ARG A 47 -15.23 6.21 6.78
C ARG A 47 -15.92 7.18 7.73
N GLN A 48 -15.62 8.48 7.63
CA GLN A 48 -16.23 9.53 8.44
C GLN A 48 -17.16 10.40 7.58
N ARG A 49 -18.36 10.68 8.08
CA ARG A 49 -19.26 11.72 7.54
C ARG A 49 -19.47 12.78 8.62
N LEU A 50 -19.14 14.03 8.31
CA LEU A 50 -19.42 15.14 9.23
C LEU A 50 -20.77 15.72 8.87
N LEU A 51 -21.61 15.96 9.89
CA LEU A 51 -22.92 16.55 9.72
C LEU A 51 -23.06 17.84 10.52
N GLN A 52 -23.70 18.84 9.90
CA GLN A 52 -24.14 20.06 10.57
C GLN A 52 -25.67 20.16 10.47
N GLY A 53 -26.36 20.16 11.61
CA GLY A 53 -27.83 20.21 11.62
C GLY A 53 -28.51 19.05 10.88
N GLY A 54 -27.83 17.92 10.70
CA GLY A 54 -28.33 16.74 9.98
C GLY A 54 -27.92 16.66 8.50
N ASN A 55 -27.28 17.70 7.94
CA ASN A 55 -26.78 17.70 6.55
C ASN A 55 -25.32 17.25 6.49
N ILE A 56 -24.98 16.37 5.55
CA ILE A 56 -23.60 15.92 5.31
C ILE A 56 -22.80 17.07 4.70
N LEU A 57 -21.58 17.27 5.22
CA LEU A 57 -20.63 18.25 4.69
C LEU A 57 -19.62 17.59 3.75
N ASP A 58 -19.37 18.24 2.61
CA ASP A 58 -18.30 17.86 1.69
C ASP A 58 -16.92 18.17 2.29
N ASP A 59 -15.92 17.39 1.86
CA ASP A 59 -14.53 17.51 2.34
C ASP A 59 -13.93 18.92 2.12
N ALA A 60 -14.38 19.63 1.09
CA ALA A 60 -13.88 20.95 0.70
C ALA A 60 -14.56 22.12 1.44
N VAL A 61 -15.55 21.86 2.30
CA VAL A 61 -16.24 22.92 3.05
C VAL A 61 -15.26 23.58 4.03
N LYS A 62 -15.09 24.89 3.89
CA LYS A 62 -14.29 25.70 4.81
C LYS A 62 -15.00 25.90 6.12
N LEU A 63 -14.23 25.85 7.20
CA LEU A 63 -14.73 26.05 8.55
C LEU A 63 -14.30 27.44 9.01
N ASP A 64 -15.14 28.44 8.72
CA ASP A 64 -14.84 29.85 9.05
C ASP A 64 -15.52 30.30 10.36
N THR A 65 -16.48 29.52 10.86
CA THR A 65 -17.22 29.81 12.10
C THR A 65 -17.30 28.57 12.99
N PRO A 66 -17.40 28.73 14.32
CA PRO A 66 -17.63 27.59 15.22
C PRO A 66 -18.91 26.85 14.86
N MET A 67 -18.80 25.54 14.62
CA MET A 67 -19.92 24.68 14.22
C MET A 67 -20.08 23.49 15.18
N ASP A 68 -21.32 23.15 15.48
CA ASP A 68 -21.66 21.89 16.15
C ASP A 68 -21.69 20.75 15.15
N LEU A 69 -20.59 20.01 15.07
CA LEU A 69 -20.42 18.89 14.16
C LEU A 69 -20.74 17.54 14.82
N GLN A 70 -21.51 16.73 14.09
CA GLN A 70 -21.72 15.31 14.39
C GLN A 70 -20.84 14.46 13.46
N VAL A 71 -20.24 13.41 14.00
CA VAL A 71 -19.43 12.46 13.22
C VAL A 71 -20.21 11.17 13.08
N LEU A 72 -20.52 10.75 11.86
CA LEU A 72 -21.07 9.44 11.55
C LEU A 72 -19.96 8.53 11.02
N ILE A 73 -19.82 7.36 11.64
CA ILE A 73 -18.88 6.32 11.19
C ILE A 73 -19.59 5.32 10.29
N VAL A 74 -19.05 5.13 9.09
CA VAL A 74 -19.55 4.16 8.10
C VAL A 74 -18.70 2.89 8.21
N PRO A 75 -19.27 1.70 8.53
CA PRO A 75 -18.54 0.43 8.57
C PRO A 75 -18.47 -0.27 7.21
N PHE A 76 -17.41 -1.05 6.97
CA PHE A 76 -17.31 -1.84 5.72
C PHE A 76 -18.44 -2.87 5.67
N PRO A 77 -18.99 -3.19 4.49
CA PRO A 77 -19.93 -4.30 4.36
C PRO A 77 -19.24 -5.60 4.77
N GLU A 78 -19.82 -6.33 5.73
CA GLU A 78 -19.20 -7.53 6.32
C GLU A 78 -19.00 -8.68 5.33
N SER A 79 -19.72 -8.71 4.21
CA SER A 79 -19.51 -9.71 3.16
C SER A 79 -20.32 -9.43 1.90
N ARG A 80 -19.64 -9.09 0.80
CA ARG A 80 -20.03 -9.54 -0.55
C ARG A 80 -18.76 -9.70 -1.38
N LEU A 81 -18.42 -10.97 -1.63
CA LEU A 81 -17.25 -11.40 -2.39
C LEU A 81 -17.31 -11.01 -3.88
N ASP A 82 -18.42 -10.40 -4.31
CA ASP A 82 -18.80 -10.17 -5.71
C ASP A 82 -19.25 -8.73 -5.98
N ASP A 83 -18.91 -7.78 -5.10
CA ASP A 83 -19.36 -6.40 -5.27
C ASP A 83 -18.68 -5.76 -6.48
N GLN A 84 -19.49 -5.44 -7.49
CA GLN A 84 -19.11 -4.68 -8.68
C GLN A 84 -18.23 -3.46 -8.33
N SER A 85 -18.51 -2.78 -7.22
CA SER A 85 -17.71 -1.64 -6.74
C SER A 85 -16.28 -2.01 -6.31
N SER A 86 -16.05 -3.21 -5.77
CA SER A 86 -14.71 -3.70 -5.44
C SER A 86 -13.91 -4.01 -6.72
N ILE A 87 -14.59 -4.56 -7.73
CA ILE A 87 -14.00 -4.79 -9.06
C ILE A 87 -13.65 -3.45 -9.70
N GLU A 88 -14.59 -2.50 -9.74
CA GLU A 88 -14.38 -1.15 -10.26
C GLU A 88 -13.24 -0.43 -9.54
N LEU A 89 -13.12 -0.58 -8.21
CA LEU A 89 -12.02 0.00 -7.46
C LEU A 89 -10.67 -0.58 -7.89
N CYS A 90 -10.59 -1.91 -8.08
CA CYS A 90 -9.37 -2.57 -8.54
C CYS A 90 -9.01 -2.15 -9.98
N GLU A 91 -10.00 -2.08 -10.88
CA GLU A 91 -9.80 -1.67 -12.27
C GLU A 91 -9.39 -0.20 -12.38
N ALA A 92 -10.08 0.69 -11.67
CA ALA A 92 -9.75 2.11 -11.60
C ALA A 92 -8.34 2.31 -11.04
N ALA A 93 -7.96 1.52 -10.03
CA ALA A 93 -6.61 1.55 -9.49
C ALA A 93 -5.56 1.07 -10.51
N ALA A 94 -5.83 -0.01 -11.24
CA ALA A 94 -4.95 -0.52 -12.30
C ALA A 94 -4.78 0.48 -13.46
N ARG A 95 -5.84 1.23 -13.80
CA ARG A 95 -5.83 2.26 -14.86
C ARG A 95 -5.30 3.62 -14.38
N GLY A 96 -5.09 3.82 -13.08
CA GLY A 96 -4.59 5.08 -12.52
C GLY A 96 -5.63 6.19 -12.46
N GLN A 97 -6.92 5.86 -12.45
CA GLN A 97 -8.01 6.84 -12.48
C GLN A 97 -8.28 7.41 -11.07
N LEU A 98 -7.48 8.39 -10.66
CA LEU A 98 -7.52 8.97 -9.32
C LEU A 98 -8.93 9.43 -8.87
N ALA A 99 -9.64 10.17 -9.72
CA ALA A 99 -10.96 10.70 -9.38
C ALA A 99 -12.03 9.61 -9.20
N GLU A 100 -11.92 8.53 -9.99
CA GLU A 100 -12.82 7.38 -9.89
C GLU A 100 -12.54 6.60 -8.60
N VAL A 101 -11.26 6.35 -8.29
CA VAL A 101 -10.84 5.75 -7.01
C VAL A 101 -11.34 6.59 -5.82
N GLU A 102 -11.18 7.91 -5.85
CA GLU A 102 -11.68 8.78 -4.79
C GLU A 102 -13.20 8.68 -4.63
N THR A 103 -13.94 8.71 -5.73
CA THR A 103 -15.40 8.59 -5.72
C THR A 103 -15.84 7.24 -5.14
N LEU A 104 -15.20 6.15 -5.55
CA LEU A 104 -15.50 4.80 -5.06
C LEU A 104 -15.19 4.66 -3.57
N LEU A 105 -14.09 5.23 -3.08
CA LEU A 105 -13.74 5.20 -1.65
C LEU A 105 -14.70 6.01 -0.77
N GLN A 106 -15.47 6.95 -1.34
CA GLN A 106 -16.57 7.62 -0.64
C GLN A 106 -17.82 6.73 -0.51
N LEU A 107 -17.86 5.57 -1.17
CA LEU A 107 -18.90 4.56 -0.98
C LEU A 107 -18.48 3.56 0.11
N PRO A 108 -19.40 2.70 0.59
CA PRO A 108 -19.09 1.61 1.52
C PRO A 108 -18.25 0.48 0.87
N VAL A 109 -17.15 0.80 0.20
CA VAL A 109 -16.21 -0.19 -0.36
C VAL A 109 -15.07 -0.44 0.62
N ASP A 110 -14.56 -1.68 0.64
CA ASP A 110 -13.35 -2.03 1.39
C ASP A 110 -12.11 -1.59 0.58
N PRO A 111 -11.20 -0.76 1.13
CA PRO A 111 -9.95 -0.39 0.46
C PRO A 111 -9.00 -1.58 0.23
N ASP A 112 -9.19 -2.68 0.96
CA ASP A 112 -8.50 -3.96 0.74
C ASP A 112 -9.16 -4.83 -0.34
N ALA A 113 -10.12 -4.26 -1.09
CA ALA A 113 -10.75 -4.91 -2.24
C ALA A 113 -9.71 -5.55 -3.16
N SER A 114 -10.04 -6.75 -3.61
CA SER A 114 -9.20 -7.56 -4.46
C SER A 114 -10.02 -8.12 -5.61
N MET A 115 -9.41 -8.20 -6.80
CA MET A 115 -10.07 -8.77 -7.96
C MET A 115 -10.60 -10.16 -7.63
N PRO A 116 -11.88 -10.47 -7.93
CA PRO A 116 -12.40 -11.79 -7.66
C PRO A 116 -11.62 -12.84 -8.46
N LEU A 117 -11.65 -14.05 -7.94
CA LEU A 117 -11.22 -15.20 -8.71
C LEU A 117 -12.15 -15.36 -9.90
N MET A 118 -11.64 -15.01 -11.07
CA MET A 118 -12.30 -15.39 -12.30
C MET A 118 -11.56 -16.57 -12.90
N SER A 119 -12.33 -17.62 -13.14
CA SER A 119 -11.89 -18.75 -13.91
C SER A 119 -12.93 -19.05 -14.98
N ILE A 120 -12.49 -19.23 -16.22
CA ILE A 120 -13.35 -19.74 -17.27
C ILE A 120 -13.21 -21.25 -17.32
N GLN A 121 -14.35 -21.94 -17.28
CA GLN A 121 -14.40 -23.38 -17.47
C GLN A 121 -14.76 -23.66 -18.93
N ASN A 122 -13.93 -24.45 -19.63
CA ASN A 122 -14.27 -24.88 -20.98
C ASN A 122 -15.32 -26.01 -20.95
N SER A 123 -15.87 -26.36 -22.11
CA SER A 123 -16.87 -27.44 -22.26
C SER A 123 -16.37 -28.83 -21.85
N LYS A 124 -15.06 -29.01 -21.65
CA LYS A 124 -14.43 -30.25 -21.16
C LYS A 124 -14.12 -30.20 -19.67
N GLY A 125 -14.56 -29.15 -18.97
CA GLY A 125 -14.37 -28.99 -17.54
C GLY A 125 -13.02 -28.41 -17.11
N ALA A 126 -12.13 -28.06 -18.04
CA ALA A 126 -10.84 -27.46 -17.69
C ALA A 126 -11.02 -26.01 -17.24
N VAL A 127 -10.47 -25.67 -16.08
CA VAL A 127 -10.54 -24.36 -15.44
C VAL A 127 -9.28 -23.57 -15.80
N LEU A 128 -9.45 -22.41 -16.45
CA LEU A 128 -8.37 -21.44 -16.68
C LEU A 128 -8.57 -20.26 -15.74
N GLU A 129 -7.65 -20.06 -14.79
CA GLU A 129 -7.63 -18.86 -13.97
C GLU A 129 -7.24 -17.65 -14.83
N ILE A 130 -8.12 -16.66 -14.91
CA ILE A 130 -7.91 -15.41 -15.67
C ILE A 130 -7.64 -14.21 -14.77
N SER A 131 -7.91 -14.31 -13.46
CA SER A 131 -7.67 -13.24 -12.47
C SER A 131 -7.14 -13.81 -11.16
N ARG A 132 -6.15 -13.15 -10.55
CA ARG A 132 -5.29 -13.69 -9.49
C ARG A 132 -5.54 -13.16 -8.08
N GLY A 133 -6.70 -12.60 -7.75
CA GLY A 133 -6.89 -12.07 -6.39
C GLY A 133 -5.93 -10.92 -6.09
N VAL A 134 -5.81 -9.97 -7.03
CA VAL A 134 -4.90 -8.84 -6.92
C VAL A 134 -5.59 -7.70 -6.16
N PRO A 135 -5.07 -7.26 -4.99
CA PRO A 135 -5.61 -6.11 -4.27
C PRO A 135 -5.48 -4.82 -5.07
N ALA A 136 -6.41 -3.88 -4.89
CA ALA A 136 -6.39 -2.56 -5.54
C ALA A 136 -5.05 -1.84 -5.33
N LEU A 137 -4.49 -1.91 -4.12
CA LEU A 137 -3.19 -1.32 -3.79
C LEU A 137 -2.03 -1.94 -4.61
N VAL A 138 -2.04 -3.26 -4.79
CA VAL A 138 -1.04 -3.97 -5.59
C VAL A 138 -1.18 -3.61 -7.07
N ALA A 139 -2.41 -3.52 -7.57
CA ALA A 139 -2.70 -3.13 -8.95
C ALA A 139 -2.21 -1.69 -9.27
N GLY A 140 -2.52 -0.72 -8.39
CA GLY A 140 -2.05 0.66 -8.52
C GLY A 140 -0.53 0.77 -8.45
N ALA A 141 0.10 0.01 -7.55
CA ALA A 141 1.56 -0.01 -7.41
C ALA A 141 2.28 -0.65 -8.61
N ARG A 142 1.72 -1.73 -9.17
CA ARG A 142 2.22 -2.36 -10.41
C ARG A 142 2.12 -1.42 -11.61
N GLY A 143 1.08 -0.60 -11.69
CA GLY A 143 0.91 0.41 -12.74
C GLY A 143 1.71 1.71 -12.53
N GLY A 144 2.37 1.87 -11.38
CA GLY A 144 3.13 3.09 -11.06
C GLY A 144 2.28 4.29 -10.69
N HIS A 145 0.99 4.09 -10.41
CA HIS A 145 0.01 5.15 -10.14
C HIS A 145 0.14 5.67 -8.71
N ALA A 146 1.23 6.40 -8.45
CA ALA A 146 1.61 6.87 -7.12
C ALA A 146 0.50 7.62 -6.36
N GLN A 147 -0.28 8.45 -7.05
CA GLN A 147 -1.40 9.19 -6.43
C GLN A 147 -2.53 8.25 -6.00
N VAL A 148 -2.82 7.21 -6.79
CA VAL A 148 -3.80 6.17 -6.42
C VAL A 148 -3.29 5.37 -5.21
N VAL A 149 -2.00 4.99 -5.21
CA VAL A 149 -1.37 4.28 -4.08
C VAL A 149 -1.47 5.11 -2.80
N GLU A 150 -1.16 6.40 -2.86
CA GLU A 150 -1.29 7.34 -1.74
C GLU A 150 -2.74 7.39 -1.22
N LEU A 151 -3.71 7.51 -2.13
CA LEU A 151 -5.13 7.60 -1.79
C LEU A 151 -5.67 6.31 -1.14
N LEU A 152 -5.29 5.14 -1.64
CA LEU A 152 -5.67 3.85 -1.07
C LEU A 152 -5.07 3.67 0.34
N VAL A 153 -3.81 4.07 0.53
CA VAL A 153 -3.18 4.07 1.87
C VAL A 153 -3.86 5.05 2.81
N GLU A 154 -4.23 6.25 2.34
CA GLU A 154 -5.05 7.21 3.11
C GLU A 154 -6.42 6.62 3.49
N ALA A 155 -6.98 5.74 2.67
CA ALA A 155 -8.23 5.05 2.94
C ALA A 155 -8.12 3.90 3.95
N GLY A 156 -6.90 3.55 4.35
CA GLY A 156 -6.63 2.47 5.29
C GLY A 156 -6.34 1.12 4.63
N ALA A 157 -6.03 1.09 3.33
CA ALA A 157 -5.56 -0.14 2.68
C ALA A 157 -4.33 -0.70 3.40
N ARG A 158 -4.33 -2.01 3.63
CA ARG A 158 -3.21 -2.73 4.21
C ARG A 158 -2.03 -2.75 3.25
N LYS A 159 -0.97 -2.05 3.63
CA LYS A 159 0.28 -1.91 2.87
C LYS A 159 0.95 -3.23 2.50
N ASP A 160 0.82 -4.21 3.40
CA ASP A 160 1.48 -5.52 3.30
C ASP A 160 0.51 -6.61 2.81
N LEU A 161 -0.69 -6.24 2.37
CA LEU A 161 -1.59 -7.17 1.70
C LEU A 161 -0.94 -7.61 0.38
N CYS A 162 -0.90 -8.91 0.17
CA CYS A 162 -0.28 -9.52 -0.99
C CYS A 162 -1.31 -10.15 -1.93
N ASP A 163 -0.93 -10.30 -3.19
CA ASP A 163 -1.66 -11.17 -4.11
C ASP A 163 -1.42 -12.66 -3.78
N ARG A 164 -2.00 -13.55 -4.59
CA ARG A 164 -1.84 -15.01 -4.44
C ARG A 164 -0.42 -15.52 -4.59
N GLU A 165 0.45 -14.75 -5.21
CA GLU A 165 1.86 -15.08 -5.36
C GLU A 165 2.68 -14.62 -4.15
N GLY A 166 2.06 -13.98 -3.16
CA GLY A 166 2.74 -13.38 -2.03
C GLY A 166 3.37 -12.04 -2.37
N LYS A 167 3.09 -11.46 -3.54
CA LYS A 167 3.66 -10.17 -3.94
C LYS A 167 2.91 -9.02 -3.29
N THR A 168 3.65 -8.18 -2.57
CA THR A 168 3.13 -6.93 -2.00
C THR A 168 3.16 -5.80 -3.03
N ALA A 169 2.47 -4.70 -2.70
CA ALA A 169 2.54 -3.48 -3.50
C ALA A 169 3.98 -2.97 -3.67
N LEU A 170 4.81 -3.08 -2.60
CA LEU A 170 6.21 -2.66 -2.62
C LEU A 170 7.04 -3.50 -3.60
N MET A 171 6.84 -4.83 -3.63
CA MET A 171 7.52 -5.73 -4.56
C MET A 171 7.15 -5.42 -6.01
N CYS A 172 5.86 -5.28 -6.31
CA CYS A 172 5.39 -4.98 -7.66
C CYS A 172 5.91 -3.62 -8.16
N ALA A 173 5.88 -2.58 -7.32
CA ALA A 173 6.45 -1.27 -7.67
C ALA A 173 7.97 -1.35 -7.88
N ALA A 174 8.67 -2.16 -7.08
CA ALA A 174 10.11 -2.35 -7.18
C ALA A 174 10.50 -3.06 -8.49
N TRP A 175 9.78 -4.13 -8.84
CA TRP A 175 9.97 -4.88 -10.08
C TRP A 175 9.68 -4.02 -11.33
N CYS A 176 8.59 -3.26 -11.33
CA CYS A 176 8.20 -2.42 -12.47
C CYS A 176 8.97 -1.09 -12.57
N GLY A 177 9.85 -0.76 -11.62
CA GLY A 177 10.68 0.45 -11.70
C GLY A 177 10.00 1.74 -11.22
N HIS A 178 8.93 1.65 -10.44
CA HIS A 178 8.14 2.81 -10.01
C HIS A 178 8.63 3.42 -8.68
N ASP A 179 9.67 4.23 -8.76
CA ASP A 179 10.35 4.87 -7.62
C ASP A 179 9.43 5.72 -6.73
N ARG A 180 8.51 6.48 -7.31
CA ARG A 180 7.57 7.31 -6.53
C ARG A 180 6.60 6.46 -5.70
N ALA A 181 6.10 5.35 -6.25
CA ALA A 181 5.24 4.42 -5.53
C ALA A 181 6.02 3.71 -4.40
N VAL A 182 7.25 3.25 -4.67
CA VAL A 182 8.15 2.68 -3.65
C VAL A 182 8.37 3.67 -2.51
N GLN A 183 8.69 4.93 -2.83
CA GLN A 183 8.94 5.96 -1.81
C GLN A 183 7.71 6.19 -0.92
N LEU A 184 6.51 6.23 -1.51
CA LEU A 184 5.26 6.40 -0.77
C LEU A 184 4.98 5.22 0.16
N LEU A 185 5.10 3.98 -0.35
CA LEU A 185 4.87 2.77 0.43
C LEU A 185 5.85 2.66 1.61
N LEU A 186 7.13 2.95 1.39
CA LEU A 186 8.14 2.97 2.47
C LEU A 186 7.85 4.06 3.51
N LYS A 187 7.46 5.27 3.09
CA LYS A 187 7.05 6.35 4.00
C LYS A 187 5.81 5.99 4.81
N ALA A 188 4.89 5.24 4.21
CA ALA A 188 3.70 4.75 4.88
C ALA A 188 3.98 3.57 5.82
N GLY A 189 5.20 3.04 5.84
CA GLY A 189 5.62 1.95 6.72
C GLY A 189 5.29 0.55 6.20
N ALA A 190 5.30 0.35 4.88
CA ALA A 190 5.24 -1.00 4.32
C ALA A 190 6.47 -1.82 4.76
N GLU A 191 6.26 -3.10 5.06
CA GLU A 191 7.31 -4.04 5.43
C GLU A 191 8.20 -4.32 4.20
N ARG A 192 9.48 -3.99 4.34
CA ARG A 192 10.45 -3.96 3.22
C ARG A 192 11.08 -5.31 2.93
N ASP A 193 11.13 -6.18 3.93
CA ASP A 193 11.81 -7.47 3.88
C ASP A 193 10.83 -8.66 3.77
N MET A 194 9.53 -8.38 3.53
CA MET A 194 8.55 -9.41 3.16
C MET A 194 9.07 -10.24 1.99
N ARG A 195 8.68 -11.52 1.97
CA ARG A 195 9.08 -12.49 0.95
C ARG A 195 7.83 -13.09 0.33
N ASP A 196 7.84 -13.15 -0.99
CA ASP A 196 6.76 -13.78 -1.75
C ASP A 196 6.90 -15.30 -1.78
N ASN A 197 6.05 -15.97 -2.58
CA ASN A 197 6.07 -17.42 -2.70
C ASN A 197 7.35 -17.97 -3.34
N TRP A 198 8.20 -17.14 -3.95
CA TRP A 198 9.53 -17.53 -4.45
C TRP A 198 10.65 -17.15 -3.48
N GLY A 199 10.31 -16.58 -2.33
CA GLY A 199 11.28 -16.07 -1.37
C GLY A 199 11.93 -14.75 -1.79
N SER A 200 11.43 -14.11 -2.84
CA SER A 200 11.98 -12.85 -3.34
C SER A 200 11.46 -11.67 -2.52
N THR A 201 12.33 -10.69 -2.29
CA THR A 201 12.00 -9.41 -1.64
C THR A 201 11.90 -8.29 -2.68
N ALA A 202 11.40 -7.13 -2.28
CA ALA A 202 11.40 -5.94 -3.14
C ALA A 202 12.82 -5.54 -3.60
N LEU A 203 13.83 -5.76 -2.74
CA LEU A 203 15.23 -5.47 -3.08
C LEU A 203 15.78 -6.45 -4.12
N ILE A 204 15.43 -7.73 -4.04
CA ILE A 204 15.82 -8.73 -5.04
C ILE A 204 15.23 -8.35 -6.40
N TYR A 205 13.94 -8.02 -6.46
CA TYR A 205 13.29 -7.61 -7.72
C TYR A 205 13.87 -6.32 -8.30
N ALA A 206 14.11 -5.29 -7.49
CA ALA A 206 14.73 -4.05 -7.97
C ALA A 206 16.16 -4.29 -8.48
N ALA A 207 16.88 -5.26 -7.89
CA ALA A 207 18.24 -5.57 -8.28
C ALA A 207 18.33 -6.44 -9.53
N GLU A 208 17.41 -7.40 -9.68
CA GLU A 208 17.23 -8.21 -10.88
C GLU A 208 16.94 -7.35 -12.12
N GLU A 209 16.10 -6.33 -11.99
CA GLU A 209 15.72 -5.43 -13.09
C GLU A 209 16.64 -4.19 -13.22
N GLY A 210 17.64 -4.06 -12.36
CA GLY A 210 18.63 -2.98 -12.46
C GLY A 210 18.15 -1.59 -12.02
N HIS A 211 17.04 -1.49 -11.29
CA HIS A 211 16.43 -0.23 -10.84
C HIS A 211 17.21 0.44 -9.70
N ALA A 212 18.39 0.99 -10.01
CA ALA A 212 19.29 1.63 -9.05
C ALA A 212 18.64 2.72 -8.16
N PRO A 213 17.72 3.58 -8.64
CA PRO A 213 17.01 4.52 -7.77
C PRO A 213 16.20 3.82 -6.67
N ILE A 214 15.52 2.72 -6.99
CA ILE A 214 14.72 1.95 -6.03
C ILE A 214 15.61 1.20 -5.05
N VAL A 215 16.71 0.61 -5.53
CA VAL A 215 17.73 0.00 -4.67
C VAL A 215 18.23 1.02 -3.64
N ARG A 216 18.53 2.27 -4.06
CA ARG A 216 18.88 3.35 -3.13
C ARG A 216 17.78 3.65 -2.11
N LEU A 217 16.51 3.66 -2.51
CA LEU A 217 15.38 3.90 -1.59
C LEU A 217 15.27 2.78 -0.55
N LEU A 218 15.32 1.52 -0.98
CA LEU A 218 15.24 0.35 -0.11
C LEU A 218 16.44 0.27 0.86
N LEU A 219 17.65 0.55 0.38
CA LEU A 219 18.85 0.60 1.23
C LEU A 219 18.82 1.78 2.22
N LYS A 220 18.28 2.94 1.84
CA LYS A 220 18.04 4.05 2.78
C LYS A 220 17.02 3.67 3.84
N ALA A 221 16.04 2.87 3.44
CA ALA A 221 15.13 2.21 4.36
C ALA A 221 15.76 0.98 5.03
N SER A 222 17.08 0.77 5.06
CA SER A 222 17.69 -0.36 5.79
C SER A 222 17.11 -1.75 5.45
N ALA A 223 16.72 -1.99 4.19
CA ALA A 223 16.34 -3.33 3.73
C ALA A 223 17.52 -4.31 3.84
N GLN A 224 17.24 -5.55 4.20
CA GLN A 224 18.26 -6.60 4.34
C GLN A 224 18.78 -7.02 2.96
N THR A 225 20.11 -6.97 2.79
CA THR A 225 20.75 -7.25 1.49
C THR A 225 21.20 -8.71 1.32
N ASP A 226 21.24 -9.47 2.40
CA ASP A 226 21.70 -10.86 2.48
C ASP A 226 20.58 -11.89 2.36
N LEU A 227 19.31 -11.45 2.36
CA LEU A 227 18.18 -12.29 2.02
C LEU A 227 18.32 -12.81 0.58
N CYS A 228 18.09 -14.11 0.41
CA CYS A 228 18.13 -14.79 -0.88
C CYS A 228 16.79 -15.45 -1.22
N ASN A 229 16.43 -15.57 -2.49
CA ASN A 229 15.22 -16.28 -2.92
C ASN A 229 15.35 -17.81 -2.72
N LYS A 230 14.34 -18.59 -3.16
CA LYS A 230 14.36 -20.06 -3.04
C LYS A 230 15.49 -20.74 -3.81
N ASN A 231 16.12 -20.07 -4.78
CA ASN A 231 17.28 -20.56 -5.52
C ASN A 231 18.60 -20.23 -4.81
N GLY A 232 18.55 -19.55 -3.67
CA GLY A 232 19.75 -19.06 -2.98
C GLY A 232 20.31 -17.76 -3.55
N GLU A 233 19.58 -17.09 -4.45
CA GLU A 233 20.05 -15.87 -5.11
C GLU A 233 19.69 -14.63 -4.28
N THR A 234 20.71 -13.84 -3.92
CA THR A 234 20.56 -12.53 -3.25
C THR A 234 20.37 -11.41 -4.27
N ALA A 235 20.05 -10.20 -3.81
CA ALA A 235 20.04 -9.01 -4.67
C ALA A 235 21.39 -8.79 -5.39
N LEU A 236 22.51 -9.11 -4.74
CA LEU A 236 23.84 -8.98 -5.33
C LEU A 236 24.07 -10.00 -6.46
N THR A 237 23.68 -11.25 -6.26
CA THR A 237 23.83 -12.29 -7.29
C THR A 237 22.91 -12.02 -8.48
N MET A 238 21.65 -11.62 -8.24
CA MET A 238 20.71 -11.29 -9.30
C MET A 238 21.19 -10.12 -10.17
N SER A 239 21.61 -9.01 -9.55
CA SER A 239 22.15 -7.86 -10.29
C SER A 239 23.46 -8.17 -11.03
N SER A 240 24.28 -9.09 -10.50
CA SER A 240 25.51 -9.52 -11.17
C SER A 240 25.21 -10.38 -12.41
N MET A 241 24.31 -11.36 -12.28
CA MET A 241 23.91 -12.24 -13.40
C MET A 241 23.30 -11.43 -14.56
N HIS A 242 22.56 -10.36 -14.25
CA HIS A 242 21.93 -9.48 -15.24
C HIS A 242 22.82 -8.27 -15.63
N SER A 243 24.09 -8.24 -15.19
CA SER A 243 25.08 -7.20 -15.56
C SER A 243 24.70 -5.76 -15.15
N HIS A 244 23.99 -5.59 -14.04
CA HIS A 244 23.59 -4.28 -13.51
C HIS A 244 24.67 -3.65 -12.62
N ALA A 245 25.76 -3.21 -13.24
CA ALA A 245 26.98 -2.72 -12.56
C ALA A 245 26.74 -1.63 -11.51
N GLU A 246 25.81 -0.69 -11.76
CA GLU A 246 25.47 0.37 -10.79
C GLU A 246 24.79 -0.21 -9.54
N VAL A 247 23.88 -1.18 -9.70
CA VAL A 247 23.24 -1.85 -8.56
C VAL A 247 24.26 -2.66 -7.76
N VAL A 248 25.14 -3.39 -8.45
CA VAL A 248 26.24 -4.13 -7.81
C VAL A 248 27.10 -3.19 -6.97
N ARG A 249 27.50 -2.03 -7.51
CA ARG A 249 28.22 -1.00 -6.76
C ARG A 249 27.46 -0.51 -5.53
N LEU A 250 26.16 -0.25 -5.65
CA LEU A 250 25.34 0.21 -4.53
C LEU A 250 25.26 -0.82 -3.40
N LEU A 251 25.08 -2.10 -3.75
CA LEU A 251 24.97 -3.19 -2.78
C LEU A 251 26.32 -3.46 -2.09
N LEU A 252 27.44 -3.49 -2.83
CA LEU A 252 28.78 -3.64 -2.26
C LEU A 252 29.18 -2.48 -1.36
N ALA A 253 28.82 -1.24 -1.73
CA ALA A 253 29.10 -0.06 -0.91
C ALA A 253 28.36 -0.08 0.44
N LYS A 254 27.22 -0.79 0.53
CA LYS A 254 26.46 -0.94 1.78
C LYS A 254 26.92 -2.10 2.65
N ASN A 255 27.60 -3.10 2.10
CA ASN A 255 28.13 -4.21 2.85
C ASN A 255 29.52 -4.63 2.34
N PRO A 256 30.61 -4.02 2.89
CA PRO A 256 31.99 -4.39 2.56
C PRO A 256 32.28 -5.88 2.82
N CYS A 257 31.59 -6.48 3.78
CA CYS A 257 31.73 -7.90 4.16
C CYS A 257 31.10 -8.88 3.15
N LEU A 258 30.20 -8.44 2.26
CA LEU A 258 29.67 -9.31 1.19
C LEU A 258 30.69 -9.52 0.08
N ALA A 259 31.60 -8.56 -0.13
CA ALA A 259 32.72 -8.71 -1.06
C ALA A 259 33.65 -9.88 -0.68
N SER A 260 33.84 -10.16 0.62
CA SER A 260 34.65 -11.29 1.08
C SER A 260 33.92 -12.64 1.03
N ARG A 261 32.58 -12.66 1.02
CA ARG A 261 31.78 -13.90 0.93
C ARG A 261 31.50 -14.33 -0.52
N ALA A 262 31.44 -13.38 -1.46
CA ALA A 262 31.38 -13.65 -2.89
C ALA A 262 32.71 -14.16 -3.47
N ALA A 263 33.77 -14.26 -2.67
CA ALA A 263 35.04 -14.89 -3.01
C ALA A 263 35.17 -16.33 -2.46
N HIS A 264 34.11 -16.85 -1.84
CA HIS A 264 34.05 -18.19 -1.24
C HIS A 264 32.90 -19.01 -1.82
N ASP A 265 32.90 -19.15 -3.13
CA ASP A 265 32.19 -20.14 -3.93
C ASP A 265 33.20 -21.22 -4.33
N ASP A 266 33.23 -22.33 -3.57
CA ASP A 266 33.78 -23.68 -3.81
C ASP A 266 35.10 -23.91 -4.61
N GLN A 267 35.88 -22.88 -4.95
CA GLN A 267 37.16 -23.01 -5.68
C GLN A 267 38.33 -22.23 -5.04
N GLY A 268 38.16 -21.71 -3.81
CA GLY A 268 39.27 -21.43 -2.91
C GLY A 268 40.39 -20.50 -3.43
N TRP A 269 40.07 -19.36 -4.05
CA TRP A 269 41.08 -18.35 -4.40
C TRP A 269 40.81 -17.00 -3.72
N CYS A 270 41.49 -16.77 -2.60
CA CYS A 270 41.69 -15.43 -2.04
C CYS A 270 42.72 -14.67 -2.88
N LEU A 271 42.33 -13.59 -3.54
CA LEU A 271 43.29 -12.58 -4.02
C LEU A 271 43.52 -11.56 -2.90
N THR A 272 44.65 -11.75 -2.22
CA THR A 272 45.32 -10.68 -1.47
C THR A 272 46.12 -9.85 -2.47
N THR A 273 45.87 -8.55 -2.55
CA THR A 273 46.77 -7.39 -2.33
C THR A 273 45.97 -6.13 -2.71
#